data_AF-A0A816D3I2-F1
#
_entry.id   AF-A0A816D3I2-F1
#
_cell.length_a   1.000
_cell.length_b   1.000
_cell.length_c   1.000
_cell.angle_alpha   90.00
_cell.angle_beta   90.00
_cell.angle_gamma   90.00
#
_symmetry.space_group_name_H-M   'P 1'
#
loop_
_entity.id
_entity.type
_entity.pdbx_description
1 polymer ?
#
loop_
_entity_poly.entity_id
_entity_poly.type
_entity_poly.pdbx_seq_one_letter_code
_entity_poly.pdbx_strand_id
1 'polypeptide(L)'
;KPDIIVTTYGSSNVGVLLNTGNGTFAAQTTYSTGSYPIEVAAADVNGDGKPDIIVANSGPNNVGILLNTGNGRFSGQTIYSTGNWPDSVVAADVNGD
;
A
#
# COMPACT_ATOMS: atom_id res chain seq x y z
N LYS A 1 14.10 5.67 -8.71
CA LYS A 1 14.75 5.59 -7.39
C LYS A 1 13.76 4.91 -6.46
N PRO A 2 14.14 3.91 -5.66
CA PRO A 2 13.19 3.25 -4.77
C PRO A 2 12.78 4.18 -3.63
N ASP A 3 11.49 4.20 -3.32
CA ASP A 3 10.87 4.87 -2.18
C ASP A 3 10.57 3.86 -1.07
N ILE A 4 10.12 4.34 0.10
CA ILE A 4 9.72 3.48 1.21
C ILE A 4 8.20 3.56 1.41
N ILE A 5 7.59 2.40 1.54
CA ILE A 5 6.22 2.23 2.01
C ILE A 5 6.28 1.44 3.31
N VAL A 6 5.58 1.89 4.35
CA VAL A 6 5.65 1.29 5.68
C VAL A 6 4.26 1.19 6.31
N THR A 7 3.92 0.01 6.80
CA THR A 7 2.77 -0.20 7.69
C THR A 7 3.21 -0.04 9.14
N THR A 8 2.29 0.33 10.01
CA THR A 8 2.53 0.36 11.45
C THR A 8 1.41 -0.39 12.13
N TYR A 9 1.73 -1.56 12.71
CA TYR A 9 0.72 -2.48 13.23
C TYR A 9 -0.31 -1.82 14.16
N GLY A 10 0.07 -0.87 15.02
CA GLY A 10 -0.87 -0.19 15.91
C GLY A 10 -1.64 0.99 15.28
N SER A 11 -1.49 1.25 13.98
CA SER A 11 -2.07 2.41 13.30
C SER A 11 -3.29 2.06 12.44
N SER A 12 -3.84 3.09 11.81
CA SER A 12 -4.84 2.96 10.73
C SER A 12 -4.35 3.68 9.47
N ASN A 13 -3.04 3.63 9.21
CA ASN A 13 -2.45 4.26 8.03
C ASN A 13 -1.26 3.48 7.46
N VAL A 14 -0.97 3.75 6.20
CA VAL A 14 0.29 3.43 5.54
C VAL A 14 1.10 4.72 5.37
N GLY A 15 2.40 4.64 5.63
CA GLY A 15 3.37 5.69 5.43
C GLY A 15 4.09 5.58 4.09
N VAL A 16 4.31 6.71 3.44
CA VAL A 16 5.14 6.83 2.23
C VAL A 16 6.24 7.84 2.49
N LEU A 17 7.49 7.45 2.25
CA LEU A 17 8.65 8.33 2.30
C LEU A 17 9.33 8.34 0.92
N LEU A 18 9.30 9.50 0.28
CA LEU A 18 9.86 9.67 -1.07
C LEU A 18 11.36 9.91 -1.01
N ASN A 19 12.10 9.21 -1.85
CA ASN A 19 13.55 9.28 -1.95
C ASN A 19 13.99 10.58 -2.64
N THR A 20 14.80 11.38 -1.96
CA THR A 20 15.29 12.67 -2.48
C THR A 20 16.47 12.51 -3.45
N GLY A 21 17.03 11.30 -3.55
CA GLY A 21 18.08 10.93 -4.51
C GLY A 21 19.51 11.05 -4.01
N ASN A 22 19.71 11.41 -2.75
CA ASN A 22 21.04 11.46 -2.12
C ASN A 22 21.15 10.50 -0.92
N GLY A 23 20.28 9.48 -0.85
CA GLY A 23 20.20 8.56 0.28
C GLY A 23 19.36 9.07 1.45
N THR A 24 18.70 10.22 1.31
CA THR A 24 17.72 10.72 2.30
C THR A 24 16.29 10.60 1.77
N PHE A 25 15.32 10.72 2.68
CA PHE A 25 13.90 10.64 2.36
C PHE A 25 13.19 11.91 2.84
N ALA A 26 12.17 12.33 2.09
CA ALA A 26 11.28 13.41 2.50
C ALA A 26 10.47 13.02 3.74
N ALA A 27 9.84 14.01 4.36
CA ALA A 27 8.91 13.76 5.47
C ALA A 27 7.81 12.78 5.05
N GLN A 28 7.45 11.89 5.97
CA GLN A 28 6.43 10.87 5.74
C GLN A 28 5.09 11.52 5.39
N THR A 29 4.50 11.08 4.29
CA THR A 29 3.08 11.30 4.00
C THR A 29 2.31 10.07 4.43
N THR A 30 1.17 10.24 5.09
CA THR A 30 0.34 9.13 5.56
C THR A 30 -0.95 9.07 4.77
N TYR A 31 -1.40 7.84 4.50
CA TYR A 31 -2.67 7.57 3.86
C TYR A 31 -3.49 6.65 4.75
N SER A 32 -4.74 7.03 5.00
CA SER A 32 -5.66 6.23 5.81
C SER A 32 -5.85 4.85 5.18
N THR A 33 -5.81 3.82 6.03
CA THR A 33 -6.11 2.45 5.66
C THR A 33 -7.02 1.79 6.72
N GLY A 34 -7.16 0.47 6.69
CA GLY A 34 -7.84 -0.28 7.75
C GLY A 34 -7.06 -0.26 9.07
N SER A 35 -7.66 -0.78 10.14
CA SER A 35 -6.96 -0.95 11.42
C SER A 35 -6.07 -2.17 11.40
N TYR A 36 -4.97 -2.10 12.16
CA TYR A 36 -3.97 -3.15 12.28
C TYR A 36 -3.42 -3.63 10.91
N PRO A 37 -2.85 -2.71 10.09
CA PRO A 37 -2.20 -3.10 8.85
C PRO A 37 -0.95 -3.94 9.16
N ILE A 38 -0.91 -5.18 8.64
CA ILE A 38 0.20 -6.11 8.90
C ILE A 38 1.24 -6.01 7.79
N GLU A 39 0.82 -6.21 6.54
CA GLU A 39 1.74 -6.27 5.40
C GLU A 39 1.32 -5.32 4.27
N VAL A 40 2.29 -4.96 3.43
CA VAL A 40 2.10 -4.12 2.26
C VAL A 40 2.86 -4.68 1.06
N ALA A 41 2.23 -4.64 -0.11
CA ALA A 41 2.83 -4.92 -1.41
C ALA A 41 2.69 -3.70 -2.32
N ALA A 42 3.56 -3.62 -3.33
CA ALA A 42 3.51 -2.60 -4.38
C ALA A 42 3.49 -3.26 -5.75
N ALA A 43 2.49 -2.93 -6.56
CA ALA A 43 2.33 -3.41 -7.94
C ALA A 43 1.39 -2.48 -8.70
N ASP A 44 1.54 -2.39 -10.02
CA ASP A 44 0.59 -1.71 -10.89
C ASP A 44 -0.64 -2.63 -11.07
N VAL A 45 -1.72 -2.35 -10.35
CA VAL A 45 -2.93 -3.20 -10.37
C VAL A 45 -4.03 -2.64 -11.25
N ASN A 46 -3.86 -1.42 -11.77
CA ASN A 46 -4.82 -0.78 -12.67
C ASN A 46 -4.31 -0.63 -14.11
N GLY A 47 -3.05 -1.03 -14.37
CA GLY A 47 -2.42 -1.03 -15.68
C GLY A 47 -1.99 0.36 -16.17
N ASP A 48 -1.81 1.33 -15.28
CA ASP A 48 -1.47 2.71 -15.66
C ASP A 48 0.04 3.01 -15.70
N GLY A 49 0.87 1.99 -15.45
CA GLY A 49 2.33 2.06 -15.42
C GLY A 49 2.90 2.62 -14.12
N LYS A 50 2.09 2.82 -13.08
CA LYS A 50 2.53 3.32 -11.77
C LYS A 50 2.28 2.26 -10.69
N PRO A 51 3.28 1.92 -9.86
CA PRO A 51 3.03 1.02 -8.73
C PRO A 51 2.02 1.61 -7.75
N ASP A 52 0.96 0.86 -7.49
CA ASP A 52 -0.06 1.10 -6.47
C ASP A 52 0.34 0.46 -5.14
N ILE A 53 -0.37 0.80 -4.06
CA ILE A 53 -0.15 0.21 -2.72
C ILE A 53 -1.30 -0.75 -2.40
N ILE A 54 -0.93 -1.95 -1.94
CA ILE A 54 -1.87 -2.99 -1.50
C ILE A 54 -1.57 -3.31 -0.04
N VAL A 55 -2.55 -3.18 0.86
CA VAL A 55 -2.37 -3.32 2.31
C VAL A 55 -3.27 -4.43 2.85
N ALA A 56 -2.70 -5.37 3.61
CA ALA A 56 -3.46 -6.36 4.38
C ALA A 56 -3.83 -5.75 5.75
N ASN A 57 -5.13 -5.57 6.00
CA ASN A 57 -5.65 -5.00 7.25
C ASN A 57 -6.28 -6.09 8.11
N SER A 58 -5.57 -6.48 9.17
CA SER A 58 -6.00 -7.61 10.00
C SER A 58 -7.20 -7.29 10.89
N GLY A 59 -7.35 -6.05 11.35
CA GLY A 59 -8.46 -5.62 12.18
C GLY A 59 -9.83 -5.73 11.50
N PRO A 60 -10.01 -5.09 10.32
CA PRO A 60 -11.27 -5.12 9.59
C PRO A 60 -11.39 -6.30 8.62
N ASN A 61 -10.45 -7.26 8.63
CA ASN A 61 -10.44 -8.44 7.76
C ASN A 61 -10.60 -8.08 6.28
N ASN A 62 -9.73 -7.21 5.77
CA ASN A 62 -9.77 -6.77 4.38
C ASN A 62 -8.40 -6.50 3.79
N VAL A 63 -8.36 -6.43 2.46
CA VAL A 63 -7.26 -5.83 1.70
C VAL A 63 -7.70 -4.46 1.20
N GLY A 64 -6.79 -3.51 1.31
CA GLY A 64 -6.91 -2.17 0.79
C GLY A 64 -6.05 -1.92 -0.44
N ILE A 65 -6.60 -1.25 -1.44
CA ILE A 65 -5.84 -0.80 -2.61
C ILE A 65 -5.87 0.73 -2.65
N LEU A 66 -4.70 1.36 -2.65
CA LEU A 66 -4.53 2.80 -2.83
C LEU A 66 -3.83 3.03 -4.17
N LEU A 67 -4.53 3.65 -5.11
CA LEU A 67 -4.03 3.85 -6.47
C LEU A 67 -3.08 5.03 -6.55
N ASN A 68 -1.99 4.88 -7.29
CA ASN A 68 -0.99 5.91 -7.49
C ASN A 68 -1.48 6.96 -8.50
N THR A 69 -1.83 8.13 -7.97
CA THR A 69 -2.27 9.28 -8.78
C THR A 69 -1.13 10.03 -9.46
N GLY A 70 0.12 9.59 -9.24
CA GLY A 70 1.35 10.19 -9.75
C GLY A 70 2.05 11.09 -8.73
N ASN A 71 3.32 11.39 -9.00
CA ASN A 71 4.17 12.25 -8.15
C ASN A 71 4.23 11.81 -6.68
N GLY A 72 4.18 10.49 -6.43
CA GLY A 72 4.22 9.92 -5.08
C GLY A 72 2.96 10.17 -4.26
N ARG A 73 1.80 10.42 -4.90
CA ARG A 73 0.51 10.59 -4.24
C ARG A 73 -0.44 9.45 -4.53
N PHE A 74 -1.23 9.07 -3.52
CA PHE A 74 -2.16 7.95 -3.60
C PHE A 74 -3.60 8.38 -3.33
N SER A 75 -4.54 7.66 -3.93
CA SER A 75 -5.98 7.84 -3.73
C SER A 75 -6.42 7.39 -2.32
N GLY A 76 -7.69 7.65 -2.00
CA GLY A 76 -8.35 6.92 -0.93
C GLY A 76 -8.41 5.42 -1.23
N GLN A 77 -8.46 4.61 -0.17
CA GLN A 77 -8.47 3.16 -0.29
C GLN A 77 -9.76 2.63 -0.90
N THR A 78 -9.63 1.71 -1.86
CA THR A 78 -10.68 0.77 -2.25
C THR A 78 -10.55 -0.51 -1.42
N ILE A 79 -11.66 -1.04 -0.91
CA ILE A 79 -11.67 -2.12 0.09
C ILE A 79 -12.21 -3.41 -0.53
N TYR A 80 -11.53 -4.52 -0.26
CA TYR A 80 -11.96 -5.86 -0.62
C TYR A 80 -11.92 -6.76 0.62
N SER A 81 -13.07 -7.34 1.00
CA SER A 81 -13.16 -8.23 2.15
C SER A 81 -12.35 -9.52 1.94
N THR A 82 -11.76 -10.02 3.03
CA THR A 82 -11.03 -11.29 3.06
C THR A 82 -11.65 -12.26 4.07
N GLY A 83 -10.95 -13.38 4.32
CA GLY A 83 -11.13 -14.14 5.55
C GLY A 83 -10.57 -13.41 6.78
N ASN A 84 -10.63 -14.07 7.93
CA ASN A 84 -10.19 -13.51 9.20
C ASN A 84 -8.67 -13.36 9.25
N TRP A 85 -8.20 -12.24 9.83
CA TRP A 85 -6.79 -11.96 10.11
C TRP A 85 -5.89 -12.13 8.89
N PRO A 86 -6.10 -11.36 7.80
CA PRO A 86 -5.17 -11.37 6.68
C PRO A 86 -3.77 -10.94 7.16
N ASP A 87 -2.82 -11.87 7.07
CA ASP A 87 -1.43 -11.65 7.50
C ASP A 87 -0.54 -11.15 6.35
N SER A 88 -0.79 -11.59 5.12
CA SER A 88 0.10 -11.36 4.00
C SER A 88 -0.61 -11.03 2.70
N VAL A 89 0.08 -10.30 1.81
CA VAL A 89 -0.39 -9.98 0.47
C VAL A 89 0.77 -9.99 -0.53
N VAL A 90 0.55 -10.63 -1.68
CA VAL A 90 1.46 -10.64 -2.83
C VAL A 90 0.65 -10.28 -4.07
N ALA A 91 1.23 -9.48 -4.95
CA ALA A 91 0.67 -9.20 -6.26
C ALA A 91 1.44 -9.96 -7.34
N ALA A 92 0.70 -10.67 -8.18
CA ALA A 92 1.22 -11.36 -9.35
C ALA A 92 0.12 -11.46 -10.39
N ASP A 93 0.50 -11.39 -11.66
CA ASP A 93 -0.37 -11.80 -12.75
C ASP A 93 -0.46 -13.34 -12.74
N VAL A 94 -1.56 -13.87 -12.20
CA VAL A 94 -1.76 -15.30 -11.99
C VAL A 94 -2.46 -15.99 -13.17
N ASN A 95 -3.05 -15.22 -14.07
CA ASN A 95 -3.85 -15.69 -15.20
C ASN A 95 -3.23 -15.35 -16.57
N GLY A 96 -2.25 -14.44 -16.62
CA GLY A 96 -1.46 -14.15 -17.83
C GLY A 96 -2.15 -13.20 -18.81
N ASP A 97 -3.00 -12.29 -18.35
CA ASP A 97 -3.77 -11.37 -19.22
C ASP A 97 -3.15 -9.98 -19.45
#